data_AF-A0A9W6X1K9-F1
#
_entry.id   AF-A0A9W6X1K9-F1
#
_cell.length_a   1.000
_cell.length_b   1.000
_cell.length_c   1.000
_cell.angle_alpha   90.00
_cell.angle_beta   90.00
_cell.angle_gamma   90.00
#
_symmetry.space_group_name_H-M   'P 1'
#
loop_
_entity.id
_entity.type
_entity.pdbx_description
1 polymer ?
#
loop_
_entity_poly.entity_id
_entity_poly.type
_entity_poly.pdbx_seq_one_letter_code
_entity_poly.pdbx_strand_id
1 'polypeptide(L)'
;MLNPRTPFVYREAEEMEPFVYARFDWGVEKKVPVPGKSDKEVLAVLKGLVDHGLALPKSPESDVFVAAPIIEAAKGESAYEPINLTWDGKTLRRNPDFDIPLEEALKP
;
A
#
# COMPACT_ATOMS: atom_id res chain seq x y z
N MET A 1 -10.38 -13.60 -9.92
CA MET A 1 -9.11 -13.28 -9.24
C MET A 1 -9.46 -12.54 -7.97
N LEU A 2 -9.08 -13.05 -6.80
CA LEU A 2 -9.35 -12.41 -5.51
C LEU A 2 -7.99 -12.10 -4.88
N ASN A 3 -7.59 -10.83 -4.91
CA ASN A 3 -6.37 -10.37 -4.25
C ASN A 3 -6.71 -9.18 -3.35
N PRO A 4 -7.24 -9.43 -2.14
CA PRO A 4 -7.68 -8.36 -1.24
C PRO A 4 -6.51 -7.53 -0.69
N ARG A 5 -5.26 -7.96 -0.89
CA ARG A 5 -4.05 -7.27 -0.41
C ARG A 5 -3.48 -6.27 -1.41
N THR A 6 -3.93 -6.29 -2.67
CA THR A 6 -3.47 -5.32 -3.66
C THR A 6 -4.32 -4.06 -3.56
N PRO A 7 -3.77 -2.93 -3.09
CA PRO A 7 -4.49 -1.67 -3.14
C PRO A 7 -4.77 -1.31 -4.60
N PHE A 8 -6.02 -0.94 -4.88
CA PHE A 8 -6.43 -0.52 -6.22
C PHE A 8 -6.79 0.96 -6.17
N VAL A 9 -6.17 1.75 -7.06
CA VAL A 9 -6.47 3.17 -7.21
C VAL A 9 -6.96 3.39 -8.62
N TYR A 10 -8.15 3.96 -8.74
CA TYR A 10 -8.72 4.39 -10.00
C TYR A 10 -8.67 5.91 -10.07
N ARG A 11 -8.18 6.44 -11.20
CA ARG A 11 -8.08 7.88 -11.45
C ARG A 11 -8.65 8.20 -12.81
N GLU A 12 -9.50 9.21 -12.84
CA GLU A 12 -10.00 9.78 -14.07
C GLU A 12 -9.16 10.99 -14.42
N ALA A 13 -8.80 11.12 -15.70
CA ALA A 13 -8.05 12.23 -16.23
C ALA A 13 -8.51 12.51 -17.66
N GLU A 14 -8.71 13.78 -17.98
CA GLU A 14 -9.00 14.22 -19.35
C GLU A 14 -7.70 14.31 -20.16
N GLU A 15 -7.81 14.17 -21.49
CA GLU A 15 -6.69 14.27 -22.45
C GLU A 15 -5.53 13.27 -22.23
N MET A 16 -5.80 12.15 -21.56
CA MET A 16 -4.80 11.12 -21.26
C MET A 16 -5.17 9.77 -21.86
N GLU A 17 -4.21 9.11 -22.51
CA GLU A 17 -4.42 7.73 -22.98
C GLU A 17 -4.60 6.78 -21.78
N PRO A 18 -5.57 5.86 -21.82
CA PRO A 18 -5.82 4.97 -20.71
C PRO A 18 -4.64 4.01 -20.53
N PHE A 19 -4.17 3.87 -19.29
CA PHE A 19 -3.10 2.93 -18.93
C PHE A 19 -3.34 2.33 -17.55
N VAL A 20 -2.72 1.17 -17.33
CA VAL A 20 -2.60 0.54 -16.02
C VAL A 20 -1.19 0.79 -15.51
N TYR A 21 -1.07 1.14 -14.23
CA TYR A 21 0.20 1.35 -13.56
C TYR A 21 0.27 0.46 -12.32
N ALA A 22 1.40 -0.23 -12.15
CA ALA A 22 1.68 -1.06 -10.99
C ALA A 22 3.04 -0.68 -10.40
N ARG A 23 3.07 -0.56 -9.07
CA ARG A 23 4.28 -0.40 -8.29
C ARG A 23 4.46 -1.62 -7.39
N PHE A 24 5.68 -2.14 -7.37
CA PHE A 24 6.10 -3.29 -6.56
C PHE A 24 6.97 -2.83 -5.38
N ASP A 25 7.24 -3.73 -4.46
CA ASP A 25 7.84 -3.50 -3.14
C ASP A 25 9.06 -2.56 -3.18
N TRP A 26 10.07 -2.90 -3.98
CA TRP A 26 11.33 -2.15 -4.09
C TRP A 26 11.22 -0.86 -4.94
N GLY A 27 10.02 -0.32 -5.09
CA GLY A 27 9.78 0.87 -5.93
C GLY A 27 9.94 0.61 -7.42
N VAL A 28 9.92 -0.66 -7.85
CA VAL A 28 9.89 -1.00 -9.28
C VAL A 28 8.52 -0.66 -9.82
N GLU A 29 8.47 0.10 -10.92
CA GLU A 29 7.23 0.59 -11.49
C GLU A 29 7.05 0.08 -12.93
N LYS A 30 5.80 -0.23 -13.29
CA LYS A 30 5.46 -0.68 -14.64
C LYS A 30 4.17 -0.02 -15.12
N LYS A 31 4.28 0.65 -16.26
CA LYS A 31 3.16 1.29 -16.97
C LYS A 31 2.82 0.48 -18.21
N VAL A 32 1.54 0.15 -18.38
CA VAL A 32 1.03 -0.60 -19.54
C VAL A 32 -0.13 0.18 -20.17
N PRO A 33 0.03 0.71 -21.38
CA PRO A 33 -1.07 1.32 -22.13
C PRO A 33 -2.18 0.30 -22.41
N VAL A 34 -3.43 0.75 -22.31
CA VAL A 34 -4.63 -0.04 -22.62
C VAL A 34 -5.62 0.67 -23.57
N PRO A 35 -5.18 1.44 -24.59
CA PRO A 35 -6.12 2.05 -25.54
C PRO A 35 -6.87 0.98 -26.33
N GLY A 36 -8.19 1.13 -26.45
CA GLY A 36 -9.04 0.24 -27.26
C GLY A 36 -9.12 -1.22 -26.79
N LYS A 37 -8.58 -1.56 -25.61
CA LYS A 37 -8.67 -2.92 -25.06
C LYS A 37 -10.05 -3.19 -24.50
N SER A 38 -10.55 -4.39 -24.71
CA SER A 38 -11.75 -4.91 -24.06
C SER A 38 -11.51 -5.16 -22.56
N ASP A 39 -12.61 -5.29 -21.82
CA ASP A 39 -12.62 -5.68 -20.40
C ASP A 39 -11.78 -6.95 -20.13
N LYS A 40 -11.92 -7.97 -20.97
CA LYS A 40 -11.17 -9.24 -20.87
C LYS A 40 -9.67 -9.05 -21.09
N GLU A 41 -9.28 -8.19 -22.03
CA GLU A 41 -7.88 -7.90 -22.32
C GLU A 41 -7.24 -7.06 -21.20
N VAL A 42 -7.98 -6.11 -20.63
CA VAL A 42 -7.53 -5.36 -19.45
C VAL A 42 -7.37 -6.28 -18.25
N LEU A 43 -8.30 -7.21 -18.04
CA LEU A 43 -8.19 -8.22 -16.98
C LEU A 43 -6.93 -9.10 -17.17
N ALA A 44 -6.62 -9.49 -18.40
CA ALA A 44 -5.41 -10.25 -18.71
C ALA A 44 -4.13 -9.44 -18.43
N VAL A 45 -4.13 -8.14 -18.73
CA VAL A 45 -3.02 -7.23 -18.37
C VAL A 45 -2.85 -7.18 -16.85
N LEU A 46 -3.93 -7.00 -16.10
CA LEU A 46 -3.90 -6.97 -14.63
C LEU A 46 -3.36 -8.30 -14.07
N LYS A 47 -3.80 -9.43 -14.61
CA LYS A 47 -3.28 -10.76 -14.25
C LYS A 47 -1.78 -10.86 -14.47
N GLY A 48 -1.30 -10.43 -15.64
CA GLY A 48 0.12 -10.43 -15.97
C GLY A 48 0.95 -9.58 -15.01
N LEU A 49 0.44 -8.42 -14.57
CA LEU A 49 1.11 -7.57 -13.60
C LEU A 49 1.19 -8.22 -12.20
N VAL A 50 0.11 -8.88 -11.76
CA VAL A 50 0.09 -9.63 -10.50
C VAL A 50 1.07 -10.80 -10.54
N ASP A 51 1.01 -11.62 -11.59
CA ASP A 51 1.89 -12.78 -11.76
C ASP A 51 3.37 -12.34 -11.85
N HIS A 52 3.64 -11.21 -12.51
CA HIS A 52 4.98 -10.61 -12.53
C HIS A 52 5.45 -10.19 -11.14
N GLY A 53 4.60 -9.51 -10.37
CA GLY A 53 4.92 -9.10 -9.00
C GLY A 53 5.21 -10.29 -8.07
N LEU A 54 4.52 -11.42 -8.25
CA LEU A 54 4.79 -12.64 -7.50
C LEU A 54 6.17 -13.26 -7.78
N ALA A 55 6.74 -12.99 -8.96
CA ALA A 55 8.07 -13.48 -9.32
C ALA A 55 9.21 -12.55 -8.88
N LEU A 56 8.90 -11.33 -8.42
CA LEU A 56 9.89 -10.37 -7.94
C LEU A 56 10.28 -10.64 -6.48
N PRO A 57 11.50 -10.25 -6.07
CA PRO A 57 11.88 -10.31 -4.66
C PRO A 57 10.96 -9.42 -3.84
N LYS A 58 10.38 -9.98 -2.78
CA LYS A 58 9.51 -9.25 -1.87
C LYS A 58 10.31 -8.50 -0.83
N SER A 59 9.84 -7.33 -0.43
CA SER A 59 10.37 -6.68 0.74
C SER A 59 9.80 -7.33 2.01
N PRO A 60 10.54 -7.29 3.13
CA PRO A 60 10.05 -7.81 4.41
C PRO A 60 8.71 -7.18 4.86
N GLU A 61 8.41 -5.96 4.41
CA GLU A 61 7.19 -5.22 4.71
C GLU A 61 5.96 -5.78 3.98
N SER A 62 6.11 -6.54 2.89
CA SER A 62 4.99 -7.07 2.11
C SER A 62 4.29 -8.27 2.73
N ASP A 63 4.94 -8.94 3.68
CA ASP A 63 4.33 -9.99 4.49
C ASP A 63 3.63 -9.43 5.74
N VAL A 64 3.73 -8.11 5.95
CA VAL A 64 3.11 -7.43 7.07
C VAL A 64 1.67 -7.06 6.73
N PHE A 65 0.72 -7.73 7.39
CA PHE A 65 -0.64 -7.23 7.44
C PHE A 65 -0.69 -6.02 8.35
N VAL A 66 -0.51 -4.83 7.76
CA VAL A 66 -0.88 -3.61 8.46
C VAL A 66 -2.40 -3.61 8.53
N ALA A 67 -2.96 -3.68 9.73
CA ALA A 67 -4.36 -3.34 9.93
C ALA A 67 -4.53 -1.92 9.42
N ALA A 68 -5.16 -1.72 8.27
CA ALA A 68 -5.49 -0.38 7.80
C ALA A 68 -6.61 0.13 8.71
N PRO A 69 -6.35 1.08 9.64
CA PRO A 69 -7.44 1.67 10.39
C PRO A 69 -8.40 2.33 9.40
N ILE A 70 -9.66 1.92 9.44
CA ILE A 70 -10.71 2.70 8.79
C ILE A 70 -10.96 3.90 9.70
N ILE A 71 -10.36 5.04 9.37
CA ILE A 71 -10.59 6.29 10.09
C ILE A 71 -11.87 6.92 9.54
N GLU A 72 -12.91 7.01 10.36
CA GLU A 72 -14.11 7.75 9.99
C GLU A 72 -13.79 9.25 10.01
N ALA A 73 -13.88 9.90 8.85
CA ALA A 73 -13.57 11.32 8.69
C ALA A 73 -14.33 12.24 9.66
N ALA A 74 -15.55 11.85 10.07
CA ALA A 74 -16.37 12.59 11.02
C ALA A 74 -15.86 12.53 12.48
N LYS A 75 -15.10 11.48 12.84
CA LYS A 75 -14.58 11.27 14.20
C LYS A 75 -13.15 11.76 14.36
N GLY A 76 -12.39 11.78 13.27
CA GLY A 76 -10.96 12.16 13.28
C GLY A 76 -10.07 11.07 13.87
N GLU A 77 -8.77 11.20 13.68
CA GLU A 77 -7.77 10.17 14.05
C GLU A 77 -7.68 9.96 15.57
N SER A 78 -7.95 11.00 16.36
CA SER A 78 -7.91 10.97 17.84
C SER A 78 -9.00 10.12 18.48
N ALA A 79 -10.01 9.69 17.73
CA ALA A 79 -11.10 8.84 18.21
C ALA A 79 -10.75 7.34 18.22
N TYR A 80 -9.58 6.96 17.70
CA TYR A 80 -9.12 5.57 17.61
C TYR A 80 -7.86 5.38 18.45
N GLU A 81 -7.64 4.17 18.96
CA GLU A 81 -6.36 3.84 19.59
C GLU A 81 -5.23 4.00 18.57
N PRO A 82 -4.14 4.71 18.90
CA PRO A 82 -3.02 4.89 17.99
C PRO A 82 -2.45 3.55 17.55
N ILE A 83 -2.47 3.30 16.23
CA ILE A 83 -1.82 2.15 15.62
C ILE A 83 -0.33 2.51 15.44
N ASN A 84 0.41 2.46 16.54
CA ASN A 84 1.83 2.79 16.57
C ASN A 84 2.66 1.56 16.15
N LEU A 85 2.89 1.46 14.86
CA LEU A 85 3.62 0.35 14.25
C LEU A 85 5.07 0.76 13.97
N THR A 86 6.01 0.21 14.74
CA THR A 86 7.44 0.25 14.37
C THR A 86 7.87 -1.08 13.77
N TRP A 87 8.73 -0.99 12.74
CA TRP A 87 9.28 -2.15 12.03
C TRP A 87 10.73 -2.37 12.48
N ASP A 88 10.97 -3.44 13.22
CA ASP A 88 12.30 -3.88 13.69
C ASP A 88 12.92 -4.96 12.78
N GLY A 89 12.33 -5.20 11.60
CA GLY A 89 12.71 -6.27 10.69
C GLY A 89 12.18 -7.67 11.06
N LYS A 90 11.41 -7.82 12.14
CA LYS A 90 10.85 -9.13 12.59
C LYS A 90 9.39 -9.09 13.04
N THR A 91 8.93 -8.04 13.70
CA THR A 91 7.58 -7.94 14.26
C THR A 91 7.10 -6.49 14.35
N LEU A 92 5.81 -6.26 14.05
CA LEU A 92 5.15 -5.02 14.43
C LEU A 92 5.02 -4.96 15.96
N ARG A 93 5.67 -3.99 16.61
CA ARG A 93 5.53 -3.74 18.05
C ARG A 93 5.20 -2.27 18.29
N ARG A 94 4.42 -2.02 19.36
CA ARG A 94 4.25 -0.68 19.93
C ARG A 94 5.62 -0.18 20.36
N ASN A 95 6.05 0.97 19.84
CA ASN A 95 7.24 1.64 20.33
C ASN A 95 6.94 2.22 21.73
N PRO A 96 7.59 1.74 22.80
CA PRO A 96 7.38 2.28 24.15
C PRO A 96 7.88 3.73 24.28
N ASP A 97 8.79 4.16 23.42
CA ASP A 97 9.38 5.51 23.45
C ASP A 97 8.46 6.57 22.82
N PHE A 98 7.31 6.19 22.26
CA PHE A 98 6.39 7.14 21.62
C PHE A 98 5.48 7.85 22.64
N ASP A 99 5.26 7.23 23.80
CA ASP A 99 4.39 7.75 24.87
C ASP A 99 5.16 8.57 25.92
N ILE A 100 6.47 8.76 25.72
CA ILE A 100 7.25 9.58 26.64
C ILE A 100 6.87 11.06 26.45
N PRO A 101 6.74 11.83 27.54
CA PRO A 101 6.59 13.28 27.45
C PRO A 101 7.70 13.88 26.58
N LEU A 102 7.39 14.91 25.79
CA LEU A 102 8.33 15.55 24.87
C LEU A 102 9.61 16.01 25.60
N GLU A 103 9.47 16.44 26.84
CA GLU A 103 10.56 16.86 27.73
C GLU A 103 11.51 15.72 28.09
N GLU A 104 11.03 14.48 28.05
CA GLU A 104 11.80 13.26 28.30
C GLU A 104 12.44 12.72 27.02
N ALA A 105 11.75 12.84 25.88
CA ALA A 105 12.30 12.49 24.56
C ALA A 105 13.52 13.32 24.15
N LEU A 106 13.61 14.55 24.64
CA LEU A 106 14.67 15.50 24.30
C LEU A 106 15.91 15.41 25.21
N LYS A 107 15.94 14.49 26.18
CA LYS A 107 17.11 14.27 27.02
C LYS A 107 18.21 13.55 26.21
N PRO A 108 19.46 14.06 26.22
CA PRO A 108 20.57 13.49 25.45
C PRO A 108 21.06 12.14 26.00
#